data_AF-A0A2S4Z1R2-F1
#
_entry.id   AF-A0A2S4Z1R2-F1
#
_cell.length_a   1.000
_cell.length_b   1.000
_cell.length_c   1.000
_cell.angle_alpha   90.00
_cell.angle_beta   90.00
_cell.angle_gamma   90.00
#
_symmetry.space_group_name_H-M   'P 1'
#
loop_
_entity.id
_entity.type
_entity.pdbx_description
1 polymer ?
#
loop_
_entity_poly.entity_id
_entity_poly.type
_entity_poly.pdbx_seq_one_letter_code
_entity_poly.pdbx_strand_id
1 'polypeptide(L)'
;MRALLAVLDDTVAAQSPVDAAVAACGSPDGATGQAAQDCGRAARTLLRLRARLGELPITEPDLIDVQASAGRLLAYDQWMVQQALNVAFTTHPDARTEAARLELNGLGRPADTLRRLRDALARMSRVAEECRAPAP
;
A
#
# COMPACT_ATOMS: atom_id res chain seq x y z
N MET A 1 0.57 19.98 2.12
CA MET A 1 1.01 19.33 0.86
C MET A 1 2.31 18.53 0.96
N ARG A 2 3.49 19.12 1.24
CA ARG A 2 4.77 18.36 1.28
C ARG A 2 4.77 17.15 2.23
N ALA A 3 4.19 17.31 3.43
CA ALA A 3 4.11 16.21 4.40
C ALA A 3 3.25 15.04 3.91
N LEU A 4 2.14 15.34 3.21
CA LEU A 4 1.30 14.32 2.58
C LEU A 4 2.07 13.60 1.48
N LEU A 5 2.76 14.33 0.60
CA LEU A 5 3.56 13.75 -0.46
C LEU A 5 4.66 12.82 0.10
N ALA A 6 5.36 13.25 1.15
CA ALA A 6 6.39 12.43 1.80
C ALA A 6 5.82 11.10 2.36
N VAL A 7 4.63 11.12 2.97
CA VAL A 7 3.98 9.89 3.43
C VAL A 7 3.57 9.00 2.26
N LEU A 8 3.12 9.58 1.14
CA LEU A 8 2.79 8.81 -0.07
C LEU A 8 4.03 8.24 -0.76
N ASP A 9 5.17 8.93 -0.73
CA ASP A 9 6.44 8.42 -1.23
C ASP A 9 6.90 7.20 -0.42
N ASP A 10 6.88 7.31 0.91
CA ASP A 10 7.20 6.20 1.81
C ASP A 10 6.24 5.01 1.58
N THR A 11 4.97 5.31 1.33
CA THR A 11 3.97 4.30 1.05
C THR A 11 4.23 3.57 -0.26
N VAL A 12 4.52 4.30 -1.34
CA VAL A 12 4.85 3.72 -2.65
C VAL A 12 6.15 2.92 -2.57
N ALA A 13 7.15 3.40 -1.84
CA ALA A 13 8.40 2.66 -1.62
C ALA A 13 8.16 1.34 -0.87
N ALA A 14 7.21 1.31 0.08
CA ALA A 14 6.83 0.09 0.79
C ALA A 14 6.05 -0.92 -0.07
N GLN A 15 5.48 -0.52 -1.22
CA GLN A 15 4.65 -1.43 -2.03
C GLN A 15 5.43 -2.61 -2.58
N SER A 16 6.67 -2.42 -3.04
CA SER A 16 7.45 -3.53 -3.63
C SER A 16 7.68 -4.69 -2.66
N PRO A 17 8.19 -4.48 -1.42
CA PRO A 17 8.33 -5.57 -0.47
C PRO A 17 6.99 -6.15 0.01
N VAL A 18 5.93 -5.33 0.10
CA VAL A 18 4.59 -5.81 0.46
C VAL A 18 4.02 -6.72 -0.65
N ASP A 19 4.15 -6.30 -1.91
CA ASP A 19 3.72 -7.04 -3.09
C ASP A 19 4.43 -8.40 -3.19
N ALA A 20 5.75 -8.40 -3.01
CA ALA A 20 6.54 -9.62 -2.98
C ALA A 20 6.12 -10.57 -1.84
N ALA A 21 5.81 -10.04 -0.65
CA ALA A 21 5.35 -10.85 0.47
C ALA A 21 3.98 -11.51 0.18
N VAL A 22 3.05 -10.77 -0.44
CA VAL A 22 1.75 -11.30 -0.85
C VAL A 22 1.91 -12.36 -1.96
N ALA A 23 2.73 -12.10 -2.96
CA ALA A 23 2.99 -13.05 -4.04
C ALA A 23 3.65 -14.35 -3.53
N ALA A 24 4.56 -14.26 -2.55
CA ALA A 24 5.21 -15.43 -1.96
C ALA A 24 4.22 -16.38 -1.27
N CYS A 25 3.09 -15.87 -0.77
CA CYS A 25 2.02 -16.70 -0.20
C CYS A 25 1.35 -17.61 -1.25
N GLY A 26 1.38 -17.22 -2.52
CA GLY A 26 0.84 -17.98 -3.66
C GLY A 26 1.83 -18.93 -4.34
N SER A 27 3.02 -19.14 -3.77
CA SER A 27 4.03 -20.03 -4.36
C SER A 27 3.49 -21.43 -4.65
N PRO A 28 3.70 -22.01 -5.85
CA PRO A 28 3.27 -23.38 -6.16
C PRO A 28 3.83 -24.43 -5.20
N ASP A 29 5.03 -24.19 -4.66
CA ASP A 29 5.72 -25.10 -3.73
C ASP A 29 5.20 -25.00 -2.28
N GLY A 30 4.16 -24.18 -2.07
CA GLY A 30 3.57 -23.89 -0.76
C GLY A 30 4.15 -22.65 -0.10
N ALA A 31 3.39 -22.10 0.84
CA ALA A 31 3.81 -20.92 1.59
C ALA A 31 4.85 -21.28 2.67
N THR A 32 5.90 -20.46 2.77
CA THR A 32 7.02 -20.71 3.68
C THR A 32 6.89 -19.91 4.98
N GLY A 33 7.57 -20.34 6.04
CA GLY A 33 7.66 -19.54 7.27
C GLY A 33 8.29 -18.15 7.03
N GLN A 34 9.16 -18.02 6.03
CA GLN A 34 9.71 -16.74 5.60
C GLN A 34 8.62 -15.82 5.02
N ALA A 35 7.72 -16.35 4.18
CA ALA A 35 6.58 -15.59 3.65
C ALA A 35 5.69 -15.06 4.79
N ALA A 36 5.42 -15.87 5.82
CA ALA A 36 4.68 -15.41 7.00
C ALA A 36 5.37 -14.23 7.71
N GLN A 37 6.70 -14.30 7.89
CA GLN A 37 7.47 -13.22 8.50
C GLN A 37 7.48 -11.95 7.66
N ASP A 38 7.61 -12.07 6.34
CA ASP A 38 7.58 -10.96 5.40
C ASP A 38 6.20 -10.27 5.41
N CYS A 39 5.11 -11.03 5.40
CA CYS A 39 3.76 -10.49 5.59
C CYS A 39 3.59 -9.81 6.95
N GLY A 40 4.17 -10.36 8.03
CA GLY A 40 4.16 -9.72 9.35
C GLY A 40 4.96 -8.41 9.39
N ARG A 41 6.05 -8.29 8.62
CA ARG A 41 6.77 -7.02 8.43
C ARG A 41 5.94 -6.04 7.60
N ALA A 42 5.35 -6.50 6.50
CA ALA A 42 4.47 -5.72 5.63
C ALA A 42 3.29 -5.11 6.41
N ALA A 43 2.56 -5.92 7.19
CA ALA A 43 1.43 -5.47 8.00
C ALA A 43 1.82 -4.36 8.98
N ARG A 44 2.95 -4.51 9.70
CA ARG A 44 3.46 -3.50 10.62
C ARG A 44 3.88 -2.21 9.91
N THR A 45 4.51 -2.32 8.75
CA THR A 45 4.90 -1.15 7.96
C THR A 45 3.68 -0.39 7.47
N LEU A 46 2.68 -1.08 6.90
CA LEU A 46 1.44 -0.47 6.45
C LEU A 46 0.66 0.16 7.61
N LEU A 47 0.62 -0.47 8.79
CA LEU A 47 -0.02 0.10 9.98
C LEU A 47 0.62 1.43 10.38
N ARG A 48 1.95 1.47 10.45
CA ARG A 48 2.69 2.71 10.78
C ARG A 48 2.46 3.81 9.75
N LEU A 49 2.46 3.46 8.45
CA LEU A 49 2.19 4.44 7.38
C LEU A 49 0.76 4.99 7.44
N ARG A 50 -0.23 4.14 7.71
CA ARG A 50 -1.62 4.56 7.90
C ARG A 50 -1.79 5.48 9.09
N ALA A 51 -1.13 5.19 10.22
CA ALA A 51 -1.14 6.07 11.40
C ALA A 51 -0.54 7.44 11.07
N ARG A 52 0.67 7.45 10.49
CA ARG A 52 1.34 8.68 10.04
C ARG A 52 0.48 9.49 9.08
N LEU A 53 -0.20 8.84 8.13
CA LEU A 53 -1.11 9.50 7.20
C LEU A 53 -2.29 10.15 7.94
N GLY A 54 -2.90 9.46 8.91
CA GLY A 54 -4.03 9.96 9.69
C GLY A 54 -3.69 11.08 10.66
N GLU A 55 -2.43 11.17 11.10
CA GLU A 55 -1.94 12.21 12.01
C GLU A 55 -1.58 13.53 11.30
N LEU A 56 -1.57 13.57 9.96
CA LEU A 56 -1.25 14.79 9.23
C LEU A 56 -2.34 15.86 9.45
N PRO A 57 -1.98 17.06 9.94
CA PRO A 57 -2.92 18.16 10.14
C PRO A 57 -3.19 18.86 8.80
N ILE A 58 -4.08 18.28 7.99
CA ILE A 58 -4.46 18.81 6.68
C ILE A 58 -5.77 19.57 6.82
N THR A 59 -5.77 20.82 6.36
CA THR A 59 -6.95 21.71 6.44
C THR A 59 -7.51 22.08 5.06
N GLU A 60 -6.72 21.93 4.00
CA GLU A 60 -7.15 22.25 2.64
C GLU A 60 -8.11 21.15 2.11
N PRO A 61 -9.33 21.48 1.65
CA PRO A 61 -10.34 20.49 1.23
C PRO A 61 -9.83 19.48 0.19
N ASP A 62 -9.16 19.96 -0.86
CA ASP A 62 -8.62 19.10 -1.92
C ASP A 62 -7.59 18.09 -1.37
N LEU A 63 -6.81 18.50 -0.36
CA LEU A 63 -5.81 17.63 0.25
C LEU A 63 -6.43 16.65 1.26
N ILE A 64 -7.55 17.00 1.89
CA ILE A 64 -8.34 16.09 2.73
C ILE A 64 -8.87 14.93 1.88
N ASP A 65 -9.38 15.20 0.69
CA ASP A 65 -9.87 14.16 -0.23
C ASP A 65 -8.75 13.22 -0.71
N VAL A 66 -7.56 13.78 -0.97
CA VAL A 66 -6.36 12.98 -1.29
C VAL A 66 -5.96 12.12 -0.10
N GLN A 67 -5.91 12.68 1.11
CA GLN A 67 -5.58 11.93 2.33
C GLN A 67 -6.58 10.79 2.58
N ALA A 68 -7.88 11.05 2.45
CA ALA A 68 -8.92 10.04 2.60
C ALA A 68 -8.80 8.93 1.55
N SER A 69 -8.52 9.30 0.30
CA SER A 69 -8.33 8.35 -0.80
C SER A 69 -7.10 7.46 -0.58
N ALA A 70 -5.96 8.05 -0.18
CA ALA A 70 -4.77 7.31 0.19
C ALA A 70 -5.02 6.39 1.39
N GLY A 71 -5.78 6.85 2.38
CA GLY A 71 -6.14 6.06 3.56
C GLY A 71 -6.97 4.82 3.20
N ARG A 72 -7.88 4.91 2.22
CA ARG A 72 -8.63 3.73 1.73
C ARG A 72 -7.74 2.74 0.99
N LEU A 73 -6.83 3.22 0.14
CA LEU A 73 -5.90 2.37 -0.60
C LEU A 73 -4.92 1.65 0.34
N LEU A 74 -4.38 2.34 1.35
CA LEU A 74 -3.57 1.72 2.39
C LEU A 74 -4.35 0.68 3.23
N ALA A 75 -5.63 0.93 3.50
CA ALA A 75 -6.48 -0.06 4.17
C ALA A 75 -6.63 -1.33 3.33
N TYR A 76 -6.78 -1.16 2.02
CA TYR A 76 -6.85 -2.28 1.09
C TYR A 76 -5.55 -3.09 1.11
N ASP A 77 -4.39 -2.44 1.03
CA ASP A 77 -3.09 -3.14 1.08
C ASP A 77 -2.94 -3.94 2.39
N GLN A 78 -3.36 -3.37 3.53
CA GLN A 78 -3.37 -4.07 4.82
C GLN A 78 -4.30 -5.29 4.82
N TRP A 79 -5.52 -5.11 4.31
CA TRP A 79 -6.49 -6.19 4.19
C TRP A 79 -5.96 -7.31 3.29
N MET A 80 -5.32 -6.97 2.17
CA MET A 80 -4.75 -7.94 1.23
C MET A 80 -3.65 -8.78 1.87
N VAL A 81 -2.74 -8.15 2.64
CA VAL A 81 -1.73 -8.89 3.41
C VAL A 81 -2.37 -9.87 4.40
N GLN A 82 -3.43 -9.45 5.10
CA GLN A 82 -4.13 -10.34 6.02
C GLN A 82 -4.85 -11.48 5.31
N GLN A 83 -5.48 -11.22 4.16
CA GLN A 83 -6.13 -12.26 3.37
C GLN A 83 -5.12 -13.27 2.83
N ALA A 84 -3.97 -12.80 2.33
CA ALA A 84 -2.91 -13.66 1.86
C ALA A 84 -2.44 -14.62 2.96
N LEU A 85 -2.22 -14.11 4.19
CA LEU A 85 -1.88 -14.93 5.35
C LEU A 85 -2.97 -15.95 5.70
N ASN A 86 -4.24 -15.52 5.74
CA ASN A 86 -5.36 -16.40 6.10
C ASN A 86 -5.50 -17.58 5.13
N VAL A 87 -5.33 -17.32 3.84
CA VAL A 87 -5.45 -18.34 2.80
C VAL A 87 -4.21 -19.25 2.78
N ALA A 88 -3.01 -18.67 2.88
CA ALA A 88 -1.76 -19.41 2.77
C ALA A 88 -1.43 -20.29 3.99
N PHE A 89 -1.93 -19.92 5.18
CA PHE A 89 -1.67 -20.63 6.44
C PHE A 89 -2.95 -21.14 7.11
N THR A 90 -3.98 -21.44 6.31
CA THR A 90 -5.22 -22.03 6.82
C THR A 90 -4.97 -23.38 7.50
N THR A 91 -5.66 -23.63 8.61
CA THR A 91 -5.63 -24.93 9.29
C THR A 91 -6.53 -25.98 8.61
N HIS A 92 -7.37 -25.56 7.66
CA HIS A 92 -8.31 -26.41 6.94
C HIS A 92 -8.13 -26.24 5.42
N PRO A 93 -7.05 -26.78 4.83
CA PRO A 93 -6.84 -26.69 3.39
C PRO A 93 -7.84 -27.58 2.64
N ASP A 94 -8.49 -26.99 1.66
CA ASP A 94 -9.30 -27.67 0.65
C ASP A 94 -8.95 -27.17 -0.76
N ALA A 95 -9.47 -27.85 -1.79
CA ALA A 95 -9.17 -27.51 -3.19
C ALA A 95 -9.52 -26.05 -3.55
N ARG A 96 -10.53 -25.46 -2.90
CA ARG A 96 -10.95 -24.08 -3.16
C ARG A 96 -9.96 -23.09 -2.54
N THR A 97 -9.57 -23.31 -1.29
CA THR A 97 -8.57 -22.48 -0.60
C THR A 97 -7.21 -22.56 -1.28
N GLU A 98 -6.82 -23.74 -1.79
CA GLU A 98 -5.58 -23.90 -2.53
C GLU A 98 -5.61 -23.17 -3.88
N ALA A 99 -6.72 -23.26 -4.62
CA ALA A 99 -6.90 -22.48 -5.85
C ALA A 99 -6.80 -20.96 -5.57
N ALA A 100 -7.48 -20.48 -4.52
CA ALA A 100 -7.40 -19.08 -4.11
C ALA A 100 -5.98 -18.67 -3.68
N ARG A 101 -5.24 -19.57 -3.03
CA ARG A 101 -3.84 -19.34 -2.64
C ARG A 101 -2.97 -19.14 -3.87
N LEU A 102 -3.09 -20.00 -4.87
CA LEU A 102 -2.31 -19.93 -6.12
C LEU A 102 -2.62 -18.69 -6.95
N GLU A 103 -3.78 -18.05 -6.74
CA GLU A 103 -4.13 -16.76 -7.36
C GLU A 103 -3.45 -15.56 -6.68
N LEU A 104 -2.81 -15.73 -5.52
CA LEU A 104 -2.09 -14.66 -4.83
C LEU A 104 -0.81 -14.29 -5.59
N ASN A 105 -0.86 -13.17 -6.31
CA ASN A 105 0.22 -12.71 -7.19
C ASN A 105 0.70 -11.29 -6.88
N GLY A 106 0.31 -10.72 -5.73
CA GLY A 106 0.71 -9.40 -5.28
C GLY A 106 -0.47 -8.53 -4.84
N LEU A 107 -0.26 -7.22 -4.75
CA LEU A 107 -1.26 -6.23 -4.33
C LEU A 107 -2.25 -5.85 -5.44
N GLY A 108 -1.90 -6.11 -6.70
CA GLY A 108 -2.76 -5.84 -7.85
C GLY A 108 -3.04 -4.35 -8.12
N ARG A 109 -4.15 -4.10 -8.84
CA ARG A 109 -4.53 -2.77 -9.38
C ARG A 109 -4.66 -1.65 -8.33
N PRO A 110 -5.11 -1.88 -7.09
CA PRO A 110 -5.18 -0.81 -6.09
C PRO A 110 -3.81 -0.20 -5.75
N ALA A 111 -2.74 -0.98 -5.75
CA ALA A 111 -1.39 -0.46 -5.55
C ALA A 111 -0.98 0.51 -6.68
N ASP A 112 -1.35 0.22 -7.93
CA ASP A 112 -1.15 1.17 -9.04
C ASP A 112 -1.93 2.47 -8.86
N THR A 113 -3.14 2.39 -8.31
CA THR A 113 -3.96 3.57 -8.05
C THR A 113 -3.30 4.48 -7.02
N LEU A 114 -2.65 3.90 -6.01
CA LEU A 114 -1.88 4.66 -5.01
C LEU A 114 -0.63 5.32 -5.62
N ARG A 115 0.08 4.62 -6.51
CA ARG A 115 1.19 5.22 -7.29
C ARG A 115 0.71 6.41 -8.11
N ARG A 116 -0.38 6.25 -8.85
CA ARG A 116 -0.99 7.33 -9.65
C ARG A 116 -1.43 8.52 -8.79
N LEU A 117 -1.99 8.27 -7.60
CA LEU A 117 -2.39 9.32 -6.66
C LEU A 117 -1.17 10.12 -6.17
N ARG A 118 -0.08 9.42 -5.80
CA ARG A 118 1.19 10.07 -5.43
C ARG A 118 1.74 10.91 -6.57
N ASP A 119 1.79 10.37 -7.78
CA ASP A 119 2.31 11.07 -8.95
C ASP A 119 1.50 12.31 -9.29
N ALA A 120 0.17 12.26 -9.15
CA ALA A 120 -0.69 13.42 -9.32
C ALA A 120 -0.37 14.53 -8.30
N LEU A 121 -0.23 14.17 -7.02
CA LEU A 121 0.13 15.11 -5.97
C LEU A 121 1.53 15.71 -6.18
N ALA A 122 2.49 14.91 -6.64
CA ALA A 122 3.83 15.38 -6.97
C ALA A 122 3.82 16.43 -8.10
N ARG A 123 2.99 16.21 -9.14
CA ARG A 123 2.81 17.20 -10.22
C ARG A 123 2.18 18.49 -9.71
N MET A 124 1.13 18.39 -8.89
CA MET A 124 0.48 19.57 -8.27
C MET A 124 1.47 20.37 -7.42
N SER A 125 2.33 19.69 -6.66
CA SER A 125 3.35 20.34 -5.83
C SER A 125 4.35 21.14 -6.65
N ARG A 126 4.84 20.58 -7.77
CA ARG A 126 5.80 21.28 -8.65
C ARG A 126 5.18 22.51 -9.30
N VAL A 127 3.97 22.38 -9.85
CA VAL A 127 3.25 23.51 -10.46
C VAL A 127 3.04 24.64 -9.44
N ALA A 128 2.67 24.30 -8.21
CA ALA A 128 2.50 25.29 -7.14
C ALA A 128 3.81 25.99 -6.74
N GLU A 129 4.95 25.30 -6.83
CA GLU A 129 6.28 25.87 -6.57
C GLU A 129 6.72 26.80 -7.71
N GLU A 130 6.49 26.40 -8.96
CA GLU A 130 6.78 27.21 -10.16
C GLU A 130 5.96 28.51 -10.20
N CYS A 131 4.67 28.46 -9.89
CA CYS A 131 3.83 29.67 -9.81
C CYS A 131 4.23 30.62 -8.66
N ARG A 132 5.01 30.15 -7.68
CA ARG A 132 5.45 30.94 -6.53
C ARG A 132 6.84 31.56 -6.74
N ALA A 133 7.59 31.12 -7.74
CA ALA A 133 8.87 31.73 -8.08
C ALA A 133 8.65 33.11 -8.74
N PRO A 134 9.30 34.19 -8.27
CA PRO A 134 9.22 35.47 -8.96
C PRO A 134 9.87 35.37 -10.34
N ALA A 135 9.24 35.98 -11.36
CA ALA A 135 9.83 36.13 -12.69
C ALA A 135 11.20 36.85 -12.59
N PRO A 136 12.18 36.52 -13.45
CA PRO A 136 13.52 37.09 -13.42
C PRO A 136 13.53 38.61 -13.63
#